data_AF-A0A523YVU8-F1
#
_entry.id   AF-A0A523YVU8-F1
#
_cell.length_a   1.000
_cell.length_b   1.000
_cell.length_c   1.000
_cell.angle_alpha   90.00
_cell.angle_beta   90.00
_cell.angle_gamma   90.00
#
_symmetry.space_group_name_H-M   'P 1'
#
loop_
_entity.id
_entity.type
_entity.pdbx_description
1 polymer ?
#
loop_
_entity_poly.entity_id
_entity_poly.type
_entity_poly.pdbx_seq_one_letter_code
_entity_poly.pdbx_strand_id
1 'polypeptide(L)'
;MDNSLRFDIADQRLSYRGKQQVLSFDQHRIIEFNHRHMAVLTSYDISLRSCKIITLCDRINYKSNLGALRNRQVRQSVILSAALSAIAVGLHGRGSLTRVPKEQQTKELAANLKRANDRTAAQVMAEVLQTTTETLPVGEEVLIESAITEGVRAKPGIEAGGNPTIAVGAVFGKGEHQAQYGLRMPETVTLLSMGNDVIDGTTKSIKGIHSSLTCLFVTEANVKRHLPDIYIQRWMSGAYFEEFNPRETSLQDAAEIISNAYNLSGIDKLSAFFLDRSRHYPAMDALNKVGVSTPFDKDGDLMPALILGMEGLFFPDERGLYSMIGEIGGSAEWAVSVLPLVWRGGQALGMLTSHSSLTRKDLSPEDLWKERFHFTEEEFMLIQDARFERKPYFTIWDIIDDPFAGGISAFGAITDNYFIPFMEGVKADAKNNRISVTVLAVNSLGVVECWQMTFDCNRSLEHTESLMISPKEELDRLSGSELEKAIGGMLQDEQMSKRFRIFFNNEYYP
;
A
#
# COMPACT_ATOMS: atom_id res chain seq x y z
N MET A 1 -24.94 -22.86 -15.25
CA MET A 1 -23.64 -22.52 -14.66
C MET A 1 -23.91 -22.23 -13.20
N ASP A 2 -23.28 -23.00 -12.32
CA ASP A 2 -23.46 -22.92 -10.87
C ASP A 2 -22.89 -21.58 -10.39
N ASN A 3 -23.71 -20.52 -10.40
CA ASN A 3 -23.26 -19.17 -10.08
C ASN A 3 -23.17 -19.03 -8.56
N SER A 4 -22.18 -19.70 -7.97
CA SER A 4 -21.86 -19.58 -6.55
C SER A 4 -21.63 -18.10 -6.25
N LEU A 5 -22.49 -17.50 -5.43
CA LEU A 5 -22.34 -16.10 -5.03
C LEU A 5 -21.04 -15.86 -4.26
N ARG A 6 -20.43 -16.91 -3.67
CA ARG A 6 -19.14 -16.86 -3.00
C ARG A 6 -18.07 -17.57 -3.83
N PHE A 7 -16.97 -16.91 -4.14
CA PHE A 7 -15.92 -17.50 -4.96
C PHE A 7 -14.55 -16.85 -4.75
N ASP A 8 -13.49 -17.63 -4.99
CA ASP A 8 -12.11 -17.15 -4.96
C ASP A 8 -11.83 -16.34 -6.23
N ILE A 9 -11.37 -15.09 -6.08
CA ILE A 9 -11.01 -14.21 -7.22
C ILE A 9 -9.86 -14.82 -8.03
N ALA A 10 -8.97 -15.61 -7.43
CA ALA A 10 -7.90 -16.28 -8.16
C ALA A 10 -8.42 -17.25 -9.22
N ASP A 11 -9.58 -17.86 -8.96
CA ASP A 11 -10.27 -18.81 -9.83
C ASP A 11 -11.21 -18.10 -10.82
N GLN A 12 -11.81 -16.98 -10.40
CA GLN A 12 -12.70 -16.15 -11.23
C GLN A 12 -12.14 -14.74 -11.41
N ARG A 13 -11.02 -14.65 -12.15
CA ARG A 13 -10.28 -13.40 -12.35
C ARG A 13 -11.10 -12.35 -13.08
N LEU A 14 -10.85 -11.10 -12.73
CA LEU A 14 -11.43 -9.96 -13.40
C LEU A 14 -10.82 -9.82 -14.81
N SER A 15 -11.67 -9.50 -15.77
CA SER A 15 -11.26 -9.04 -17.10
C SER A 15 -11.35 -7.53 -17.17
N TYR A 16 -10.45 -6.89 -17.92
CA TYR A 16 -10.53 -5.46 -18.19
C TYR A 16 -10.95 -5.21 -19.64
N ARG A 17 -12.09 -4.54 -19.81
CA ARG A 17 -12.68 -4.15 -21.11
C ARG A 17 -12.93 -2.63 -21.19
N GLY A 18 -12.34 -1.87 -20.26
CA GLY A 18 -12.46 -0.42 -20.20
C GLY A 18 -11.56 0.31 -21.19
N LYS A 19 -11.58 1.64 -21.10
CA LYS A 19 -10.76 2.54 -21.93
C LYS A 19 -9.27 2.37 -21.60
N GLN A 20 -8.45 2.09 -22.61
CA GLN A 20 -6.98 2.05 -22.47
C GLN A 20 -6.36 3.14 -23.34
N GLN A 21 -6.20 4.34 -22.80
CA GLN A 21 -5.39 5.35 -23.47
C GLN A 21 -3.92 5.07 -23.16
N VAL A 22 -3.15 4.81 -24.22
CA VAL A 22 -1.74 4.46 -24.11
C VAL A 22 -0.88 5.64 -24.51
N LEU A 23 -0.01 6.05 -23.60
CA LEU A 23 1.03 7.04 -23.83
C LEU A 23 2.40 6.37 -23.69
N SER A 24 3.13 6.24 -24.79
CA SER A 24 4.53 5.79 -24.78
C SER A 24 5.46 6.97 -24.69
N PHE A 25 6.47 6.88 -23.82
CA PHE A 25 7.52 7.90 -23.76
C PHE A 25 8.37 7.84 -25.03
N ASP A 26 8.50 8.98 -25.69
CA ASP A 26 9.52 9.19 -26.72
C ASP A 26 10.91 9.34 -26.08
N GLN A 27 11.94 9.39 -26.91
CA GLN A 27 13.33 9.53 -26.47
C GLN A 27 13.57 10.81 -25.63
N HIS A 28 12.88 11.92 -25.95
CA HIS A 28 13.03 13.16 -25.20
C HIS A 28 12.50 13.02 -23.77
N ARG A 29 11.33 12.41 -23.60
CA ARG A 29 10.73 12.14 -22.29
C ARG A 29 11.55 11.17 -21.46
N ILE A 30 12.20 10.18 -22.11
CA ILE A 30 13.12 9.27 -21.43
C ILE A 30 14.35 10.01 -20.93
N ILE A 31 14.97 10.87 -21.76
CA ILE A 31 16.13 11.69 -21.34
C ILE A 31 15.73 12.62 -20.19
N GLU A 32 14.58 13.30 -20.31
CA GLU A 32 14.07 14.21 -19.28
C GLU A 32 13.81 13.49 -17.95
N PHE A 33 13.21 12.29 -17.99
CA PHE A 33 12.98 11.48 -16.80
C PHE A 33 14.31 11.08 -16.14
N ASN A 34 15.25 10.54 -16.91
CA ASN A 34 16.55 10.13 -16.40
C ASN A 34 17.33 11.30 -15.78
N HIS A 35 17.30 12.48 -16.42
CA HIS A 35 17.97 13.66 -15.89
C HIS A 35 17.35 14.13 -14.58
N ARG A 36 16.02 14.22 -14.53
CA ARG A 36 15.28 14.64 -13.33
C ARG A 36 15.49 13.71 -12.14
N HIS A 37 15.59 12.41 -12.39
CA HIS A 37 15.71 11.38 -11.34
C HIS A 37 17.13 10.82 -11.21
N MET A 38 18.13 11.51 -11.78
CA MET A 38 19.50 11.00 -11.90
C MET A 38 20.09 10.55 -10.57
N ALA A 39 19.92 11.34 -9.50
CA ALA A 39 20.45 11.00 -8.18
C ALA A 39 19.90 9.68 -7.62
N VAL A 40 18.61 9.42 -7.82
CA VAL A 40 17.96 8.16 -7.41
C VAL A 40 18.45 7.01 -8.29
N LEU A 41 18.42 7.20 -9.61
CA LEU A 41 18.78 6.15 -10.57
C LEU A 41 20.26 5.74 -10.47
N THR A 42 21.16 6.69 -10.23
CA THR A 42 22.59 6.43 -10.00
C THR A 42 22.83 5.65 -8.71
N SER A 43 22.04 5.86 -7.66
CA SER A 43 22.17 5.11 -6.39
C SER A 43 22.02 3.59 -6.56
N TYR A 44 21.30 3.16 -7.61
CA TYR A 44 21.08 1.74 -7.93
C TYR A 44 21.70 1.31 -9.27
N ASP A 45 22.52 2.18 -9.87
CA ASP A 45 23.17 1.97 -11.18
C ASP A 45 22.21 1.53 -12.30
N ILE A 46 21.09 2.22 -12.43
CA ILE A 46 20.06 1.97 -13.45
C ILE A 46 19.80 3.21 -14.30
N SER A 47 19.14 3.00 -15.44
CA SER A 47 18.56 4.08 -16.24
C SER A 47 17.22 3.65 -16.84
N LEU A 48 16.25 4.58 -16.91
CA LEU A 48 14.97 4.31 -17.54
C LEU A 48 15.20 4.13 -19.05
N ARG A 49 14.83 2.96 -19.56
CA ARG A 49 14.94 2.59 -20.98
C ARG A 49 13.65 2.91 -21.74
N SER A 50 12.52 2.54 -21.18
CA SER A 50 11.20 2.79 -21.77
C SER A 50 10.13 2.92 -20.70
N CYS A 51 9.11 3.72 -20.98
CA CYS A 51 7.92 3.83 -20.15
C CYS A 51 6.68 3.91 -21.02
N LYS A 52 5.66 3.16 -20.64
CA LYS A 52 4.31 3.22 -21.20
C LYS A 52 3.34 3.49 -20.05
N ILE A 53 2.51 4.51 -20.22
CA ILE A 53 1.43 4.84 -19.28
C ILE A 53 0.11 4.40 -19.92
N ILE A 54 -0.65 3.60 -19.20
CA ILE A 54 -2.00 3.19 -19.57
C ILE A 54 -2.97 3.89 -18.62
N THR A 55 -3.71 4.87 -19.12
CA THR A 55 -4.72 5.56 -18.32
C THR A 55 -5.99 4.72 -18.28
N LEU A 56 -6.40 4.31 -17.07
CA LEU A 56 -7.57 3.48 -16.79
C LEU A 56 -8.82 4.29 -16.44
N CYS A 57 -8.60 5.48 -15.85
CA CYS A 57 -9.64 6.45 -15.53
C CYS A 57 -9.06 7.85 -15.69
N ASP A 58 -9.70 8.69 -16.50
CA ASP A 58 -9.36 10.10 -16.68
C ASP A 58 -10.50 11.04 -16.27
N ARG A 59 -11.50 10.51 -15.55
CA ARG A 59 -12.59 11.32 -14.98
C ARG A 59 -12.02 12.18 -13.85
N ILE A 60 -11.90 13.48 -14.12
CA ILE A 60 -11.36 14.44 -13.16
C ILE A 60 -12.34 14.67 -12.01
N ASN A 61 -11.84 14.50 -10.79
CA ASN A 61 -12.49 14.97 -9.58
C ASN A 61 -12.19 16.45 -9.35
N TYR A 62 -13.19 17.30 -9.61
CA TYR A 62 -13.08 18.76 -9.51
C TYR A 62 -12.99 19.29 -8.07
N LYS A 63 -13.09 18.43 -7.04
CA LYS A 63 -12.89 18.84 -5.65
C LYS A 63 -11.43 19.05 -5.29
N SER A 64 -10.50 18.52 -6.10
CA SER A 64 -9.07 18.55 -5.81
C SER A 64 -8.27 19.33 -6.85
N ASN A 65 -7.06 19.68 -6.45
CA ASN A 65 -6.00 20.05 -7.36
C ASN A 65 -4.74 19.23 -7.01
N LEU A 66 -3.68 19.28 -7.82
CA LEU A 66 -2.45 18.52 -7.53
C LEU A 66 -1.54 19.17 -6.48
N GLY A 67 -1.81 20.43 -6.09
CA GLY A 67 -0.98 21.29 -5.24
C GLY A 67 0.53 21.14 -5.47
N ALA A 68 1.33 20.84 -4.45
CA ALA A 68 2.77 20.64 -4.57
C ALA A 68 3.16 19.50 -5.53
N LEU A 69 2.28 18.52 -5.72
CA LEU A 69 2.47 17.46 -6.70
C LEU A 69 2.17 17.88 -8.14
N ARG A 70 1.92 19.17 -8.40
CA ARG A 70 2.12 19.77 -9.73
C ARG A 70 3.58 19.63 -10.15
N ASN A 71 4.51 19.69 -9.19
CA ASN A 71 5.91 19.39 -9.41
C ASN A 71 6.03 17.95 -9.95
N ARG A 72 6.51 17.84 -11.20
CA ARG A 72 6.64 16.57 -11.89
C ARG A 72 7.68 15.67 -11.25
N GLN A 73 8.73 16.21 -10.64
CA GLN A 73 9.74 15.44 -9.92
C GLN A 73 9.16 14.79 -8.69
N VAL A 74 8.55 15.57 -7.79
CA VAL A 74 7.92 15.00 -6.57
C VAL A 74 6.90 13.92 -6.94
N ARG A 75 6.01 14.22 -7.89
CA ARG A 75 4.97 13.26 -8.34
C ARG A 75 5.56 11.97 -8.93
N GLN A 76 6.56 12.08 -9.80
CA GLN A 76 7.20 10.91 -10.41
C GLN A 76 8.07 10.14 -9.42
N SER A 77 8.64 10.80 -8.41
CA SER A 77 9.43 10.15 -7.37
C SER A 77 8.60 9.25 -6.47
N VAL A 78 7.31 9.57 -6.23
CA VAL A 78 6.41 8.65 -5.50
C VAL A 78 6.16 7.37 -6.32
N ILE A 79 5.96 7.51 -7.63
CA ILE A 79 5.84 6.36 -8.56
C ILE A 79 7.14 5.56 -8.60
N LEU A 80 8.28 6.25 -8.68
CA LEU A 80 9.60 5.61 -8.69
C LEU A 80 9.91 4.91 -7.37
N SER A 81 9.48 5.47 -6.24
CA SER A 81 9.62 4.86 -4.91
C SER A 81 8.88 3.52 -4.85
N ALA A 82 7.61 3.49 -5.25
CA ALA A 82 6.86 2.23 -5.38
C ALA A 82 7.51 1.24 -6.37
N ALA A 83 7.96 1.73 -7.53
CA ALA A 83 8.61 0.92 -8.57
C ALA A 83 9.88 0.24 -8.07
N LEU A 84 10.80 1.00 -7.47
CA LEU A 84 12.11 0.49 -7.05
C LEU A 84 11.99 -0.41 -5.82
N SER A 85 11.09 -0.10 -4.88
CA SER A 85 10.79 -1.01 -3.76
C SER A 85 10.22 -2.33 -4.26
N ALA A 86 9.34 -2.30 -5.26
CA ALA A 86 8.81 -3.52 -5.86
C ALA A 86 9.92 -4.32 -6.58
N ILE A 87 10.79 -3.64 -7.34
CA ILE A 87 11.97 -4.26 -7.98
C ILE A 87 12.87 -4.95 -6.96
N ALA A 88 13.23 -4.26 -5.87
CA ALA A 88 14.10 -4.79 -4.84
C ALA A 88 13.55 -6.10 -4.26
N VAL A 89 12.26 -6.12 -3.88
CA VAL A 89 11.60 -7.34 -3.41
C VAL A 89 11.43 -8.37 -4.54
N GLY A 90 11.15 -7.93 -5.76
CA GLY A 90 10.92 -8.78 -6.93
C GLY A 90 12.13 -9.60 -7.38
N LEU A 91 13.33 -9.04 -7.23
CA LEU A 91 14.61 -9.70 -7.50
C LEU A 91 15.00 -10.61 -6.33
N HIS A 92 15.13 -10.02 -5.14
CA HIS A 92 15.73 -10.67 -3.98
C HIS A 92 14.74 -11.56 -3.22
N GLY A 93 13.60 -10.98 -2.84
CA GLY A 93 12.66 -11.55 -1.86
C GLY A 93 11.53 -12.40 -2.43
N ARG A 94 11.18 -12.25 -3.70
CA ARG A 94 10.03 -12.91 -4.32
C ARG A 94 10.24 -14.41 -4.45
N GLY A 95 9.24 -15.16 -3.99
CA GLY A 95 9.28 -16.62 -4.02
C GLY A 95 10.36 -17.22 -3.12
N SER A 96 10.98 -16.45 -2.22
CA SER A 96 12.05 -16.89 -1.34
C SER A 96 11.70 -18.15 -0.53
N LEU A 97 10.45 -18.29 -0.07
CA LEU A 97 9.99 -19.48 0.64
C LEU A 97 9.96 -20.71 -0.28
N THR A 98 9.60 -20.54 -1.56
CA THR A 98 9.52 -21.64 -2.53
C THR A 98 10.89 -22.15 -2.97
N ARG A 99 11.95 -21.35 -2.77
CA ARG A 99 13.35 -21.77 -3.00
C ARG A 99 13.85 -22.73 -1.92
N VAL A 100 13.13 -22.84 -0.80
CA VAL A 100 13.46 -23.72 0.33
C VAL A 100 12.66 -25.02 0.25
N PRO A 101 13.25 -26.21 0.54
CA PRO A 101 12.53 -27.48 0.56
C PRO A 101 11.30 -27.45 1.49
N LYS A 102 10.20 -28.10 1.08
CA LYS A 102 8.90 -28.04 1.78
C LYS A 102 9.00 -28.45 3.26
N GLU A 103 9.89 -29.39 3.59
CA GLU A 103 10.08 -29.89 4.96
C GLU A 103 10.71 -28.84 5.88
N GLN A 104 11.40 -27.84 5.30
CA GLN A 104 12.07 -26.75 6.02
C GLN A 104 11.25 -25.45 6.04
N GLN A 105 10.09 -25.41 5.37
CA GLN A 105 9.21 -24.24 5.33
C GLN A 105 8.42 -24.08 6.63
N THR A 106 9.11 -23.69 7.71
CA THR A 106 8.50 -23.44 9.02
C THR A 106 7.76 -22.10 9.05
N LYS A 107 6.87 -21.92 10.04
CA LYS A 107 6.18 -20.64 10.28
C LYS A 107 7.16 -19.52 10.63
N GLU A 108 8.21 -19.85 11.36
CA GLU A 108 9.27 -18.92 11.75
C GLU A 108 10.06 -18.45 10.54
N LEU A 109 10.50 -19.37 9.67
CA LEU A 109 11.17 -19.02 8.42
C LEU A 109 10.29 -18.12 7.56
N ALA A 110 9.00 -18.46 7.41
CA ALA A 110 8.06 -17.63 6.66
C ALA A 110 7.91 -16.23 7.27
N ALA A 111 7.90 -16.10 8.60
CA ALA A 111 7.85 -14.79 9.27
C ALA A 111 9.14 -13.98 9.04
N ASN A 112 10.31 -14.62 9.10
CA ASN A 112 11.59 -13.97 8.86
C ASN A 112 11.72 -13.48 7.42
N LEU A 113 11.31 -14.30 6.44
CA LEU A 113 11.31 -13.92 5.02
C LEU A 113 10.35 -12.75 4.74
N LYS A 114 9.17 -12.72 5.37
CA LYS A 114 8.25 -11.58 5.25
C LYS A 114 8.90 -10.29 5.74
N ARG A 115 9.51 -10.33 6.93
CA ARG A 115 10.21 -9.18 7.49
C ARG A 115 11.38 -8.72 6.64
N ALA A 116 12.13 -9.65 6.04
CA ALA A 116 13.20 -9.32 5.11
C ALA A 116 12.67 -8.54 3.89
N ASN A 117 11.54 -8.99 3.33
CA ASN A 117 10.88 -8.28 2.24
C ASN A 117 10.40 -6.88 2.70
N ASP A 118 9.72 -6.79 3.84
CA ASP A 118 9.22 -5.52 4.38
C ASP A 118 10.37 -4.52 4.62
N ARG A 119 11.48 -4.96 5.24
CA ARG A 119 12.70 -4.15 5.44
C ARG A 119 13.28 -3.65 4.13
N THR A 120 13.38 -4.53 3.14
CA THR A 120 13.94 -4.20 1.82
C THR A 120 13.06 -3.16 1.13
N ALA A 121 11.74 -3.35 1.15
CA ALA A 121 10.79 -2.40 0.58
C ALA A 121 10.84 -1.04 1.28
N ALA A 122 10.80 -1.02 2.62
CA ALA A 122 10.86 0.19 3.44
C ALA A 122 12.17 0.96 3.20
N GLN A 123 13.29 0.25 3.18
CA GLN A 123 14.61 0.84 2.95
C GLN A 123 14.69 1.55 1.59
N VAL A 124 14.34 0.85 0.51
CA VAL A 124 14.39 1.43 -0.83
C VAL A 124 13.36 2.55 -0.98
N MET A 125 12.18 2.41 -0.37
CA MET A 125 11.14 3.44 -0.41
C MET A 125 11.66 4.75 0.20
N ALA A 126 12.23 4.65 1.41
CA ALA A 126 12.81 5.77 2.15
C ALA A 126 14.04 6.37 1.44
N GLU A 127 14.92 5.56 0.87
CA GLU A 127 16.10 6.02 0.09
C GLU A 127 15.68 6.87 -1.12
N VAL A 128 14.65 6.45 -1.86
CA VAL A 128 14.12 7.20 -3.01
C VAL A 128 13.50 8.52 -2.57
N LEU A 129 12.69 8.51 -1.50
CA LEU A 129 12.06 9.72 -0.96
C LEU A 129 13.11 10.70 -0.45
N GLN A 130 14.03 10.26 0.41
CA GLN A 130 15.10 11.08 0.96
C GLN A 130 15.99 11.69 -0.14
N THR A 131 16.43 10.87 -1.10
CA THR A 131 17.30 11.35 -2.19
C THR A 131 16.57 12.33 -3.10
N THR A 132 15.27 12.13 -3.33
CA THR A 132 14.47 13.11 -4.06
C THR A 132 14.41 14.43 -3.31
N THR A 133 13.98 14.42 -2.05
CA THR A 133 13.71 15.65 -1.31
C THR A 133 14.98 16.45 -0.99
N GLU A 134 16.13 15.79 -0.86
CA GLU A 134 17.43 16.45 -0.75
C GLU A 134 17.86 17.19 -2.03
N THR A 135 17.44 16.68 -3.20
CA THR A 135 17.91 17.18 -4.51
C THR A 135 16.95 18.17 -5.15
N LEU A 136 15.83 18.49 -4.51
CA LEU A 136 14.90 19.50 -5.02
C LEU A 136 15.53 20.90 -5.02
N PRO A 137 15.30 21.69 -6.09
CA PRO A 137 15.81 23.04 -6.17
C PRO A 137 15.13 23.95 -5.14
N VAL A 138 15.83 25.02 -4.76
CA VAL A 138 15.31 26.01 -3.80
C VAL A 138 13.96 26.56 -4.27
N GLY A 139 12.99 26.59 -3.36
CA GLY A 139 11.62 27.04 -3.65
C GLY A 139 10.68 25.98 -4.21
N GLU A 140 11.17 24.77 -4.49
CA GLU A 140 10.35 23.58 -4.76
C GLU A 140 10.51 22.52 -3.66
N GLU A 141 11.10 22.92 -2.53
CA GLU A 141 11.53 22.03 -1.46
C GLU A 141 10.33 21.46 -0.71
N VAL A 142 10.44 20.19 -0.33
CA VAL A 142 9.43 19.52 0.48
C VAL A 142 10.07 18.83 1.67
N LEU A 143 9.29 18.71 2.74
CA LEU A 143 9.55 17.84 3.87
C LEU A 143 8.41 16.82 3.92
N ILE A 144 8.72 15.53 3.84
CA ILE A 144 7.72 14.46 3.89
C ILE A 144 7.76 13.80 5.27
N GLU A 145 6.65 13.79 5.99
CA GLU A 145 6.48 13.11 7.27
C GLU A 145 5.71 11.80 7.08
N SER A 146 6.24 10.69 7.58
CA SER A 146 5.50 9.44 7.70
C SER A 146 4.50 9.51 8.86
N ALA A 147 3.21 9.55 8.54
CA ALA A 147 2.13 9.75 9.51
C ALA A 147 1.27 8.48 9.74
N ILE A 148 1.24 7.56 8.77
CA ILE A 148 0.43 6.33 8.84
C ILE A 148 1.27 5.13 8.35
N THR A 149 1.31 4.06 9.13
CA THR A 149 2.20 2.91 8.89
C THR A 149 1.53 1.61 9.34
N GLU A 150 1.70 0.50 8.62
CA GLU A 150 1.48 -0.84 9.19
C GLU A 150 2.66 -1.19 10.12
N GLY A 151 2.46 -1.59 11.39
CA GLY A 151 3.57 -2.15 12.17
C GLY A 151 3.71 -1.81 13.65
N VAL A 152 2.66 -1.40 14.36
CA VAL A 152 2.71 -1.29 15.85
C VAL A 152 2.16 -2.56 16.53
N ARG A 153 1.51 -3.46 15.79
CA ARG A 153 1.01 -4.76 16.29
C ARG A 153 2.17 -5.65 16.70
N ALA A 154 2.38 -5.78 18.01
CA ALA A 154 3.24 -6.82 18.58
C ALA A 154 2.69 -8.20 18.20
N LYS A 155 3.35 -8.90 17.27
CA LYS A 155 3.09 -10.33 17.03
C LYS A 155 3.63 -11.09 18.25
N PRO A 156 2.81 -11.88 18.98
CA PRO A 156 3.23 -12.49 20.23
C PRO A 156 4.55 -13.27 20.10
N GLY A 157 5.55 -12.94 20.94
CA GLY A 157 6.76 -13.73 21.12
C GLY A 157 7.94 -13.42 20.19
N ILE A 158 8.03 -12.24 19.58
CA ILE A 158 9.20 -11.83 18.78
C ILE A 158 9.65 -10.42 19.20
N GLU A 159 10.90 -10.04 18.88
CA GLU A 159 11.55 -8.72 19.13
C GLU A 159 10.55 -7.57 19.31
N ALA A 160 10.78 -6.73 20.33
CA ALA A 160 9.99 -5.51 20.51
C ALA A 160 10.08 -4.65 19.23
N GLY A 161 8.96 -4.53 18.51
CA GLY A 161 8.85 -3.90 17.19
C GLY A 161 7.98 -4.76 16.27
N GLY A 162 6.97 -4.16 15.62
CA GLY A 162 6.06 -4.89 14.71
C GLY A 162 6.72 -5.29 13.38
N ASN A 163 5.94 -5.31 12.29
CA ASN A 163 6.50 -5.48 10.95
C ASN A 163 7.46 -4.30 10.65
N PRO A 164 8.69 -4.54 10.14
CA PRO A 164 9.59 -3.46 9.76
C PRO A 164 8.94 -2.56 8.71
N THR A 165 8.86 -1.27 8.98
CA THR A 165 8.10 -0.28 8.21
C THR A 165 8.75 1.08 8.34
N ILE A 166 8.40 2.05 7.51
CA ILE A 166 8.85 3.44 7.74
C ILE A 166 8.15 3.93 9.00
N ALA A 167 8.88 4.29 10.06
CA ALA A 167 8.27 4.63 11.36
C ALA A 167 7.39 5.89 11.29
N VAL A 168 6.37 5.96 12.15
CA VAL A 168 5.58 7.18 12.34
C VAL A 168 6.49 8.28 12.90
N GLY A 169 6.42 9.47 12.31
CA GLY A 169 7.29 10.62 12.64
C GLY A 169 8.64 10.61 11.91
N ALA A 170 8.96 9.58 11.11
CA ALA A 170 10.11 9.63 10.21
C ALA A 170 9.92 10.77 9.20
N VAL A 171 10.98 11.56 8.99
CA VAL A 171 10.96 12.73 8.09
C VAL A 171 11.97 12.59 6.96
N PHE A 172 11.57 13.01 5.76
CA PHE A 172 12.40 13.02 4.56
C PHE A 172 12.51 14.42 3.97
N GLY A 173 13.72 14.94 3.85
CA GLY A 173 13.96 16.32 3.42
C GLY A 173 15.42 16.70 3.48
N LYS A 174 15.75 17.94 3.11
CA LYS A 174 17.08 18.49 3.40
C LYS A 174 17.34 18.53 4.90
N GLY A 175 18.61 18.38 5.31
CA GLY A 175 18.98 18.27 6.73
C GLY A 175 18.53 19.48 7.55
N GLU A 176 18.61 20.68 6.99
CA GLU A 176 18.13 21.92 7.59
C GLU A 176 16.61 21.96 7.82
N HIS A 177 15.82 21.31 6.95
CA HIS A 177 14.37 21.22 7.11
C HIS A 177 13.99 20.17 8.14
N GLN A 178 14.67 19.02 8.13
CA GLN A 178 14.51 18.00 9.16
C GLN A 178 14.83 18.55 10.56
N ALA A 179 15.91 19.33 10.69
CA ALA A 179 16.30 19.94 11.96
C ALA A 179 15.27 20.94 12.52
N GLN A 180 14.39 21.47 11.66
CA GLN A 180 13.32 22.38 12.06
C GLN A 180 11.98 21.66 12.28
N TYR A 181 11.91 20.34 12.07
CA TYR A 181 10.67 19.58 12.20
C TYR A 181 10.03 19.77 13.59
N GLY A 182 8.71 19.97 13.62
CA GLY A 182 7.97 20.36 14.83
C GLY A 182 7.96 21.87 15.12
N LEU A 183 8.75 22.68 14.40
CA LEU A 183 8.68 24.14 14.41
C LEU A 183 7.94 24.65 13.17
N ARG A 184 7.72 25.97 13.10
CA ARG A 184 7.15 26.60 11.90
C ARG A 184 8.13 26.47 10.74
N MET A 185 7.75 25.69 9.72
CA MET A 185 8.48 25.57 8.46
C MET A 185 8.55 26.91 7.70
N PRO A 186 9.64 27.16 6.94
CA PRO A 186 9.68 28.27 6.00
C PRO A 186 8.55 28.16 4.97
N GLU A 187 7.99 29.31 4.55
CA GLU A 187 6.89 29.34 3.57
C GLU A 187 7.29 28.79 2.18
N THR A 188 8.59 28.66 1.93
CA THR A 188 9.17 28.08 0.71
C THR A 188 9.28 26.56 0.75
N VAL A 189 8.94 25.91 1.87
CA VAL A 189 9.03 24.46 2.05
C VAL A 189 7.64 23.90 2.26
N THR A 190 7.19 23.00 1.39
CA THR A 190 5.91 22.32 1.56
C THR A 190 6.06 21.12 2.48
N LEU A 191 5.27 21.06 3.56
CA LEU A 191 5.11 19.86 4.37
C LEU A 191 4.11 18.92 3.69
N LEU A 192 4.52 17.66 3.53
CA LEU A 192 3.68 16.59 2.98
C LEU A 192 3.55 15.48 4.03
N SER A 193 2.36 14.93 4.18
CA SER A 193 2.14 13.70 4.94
C SER A 193 2.18 12.49 4.01
N MET A 194 2.81 11.41 4.44
CA MET A 194 2.77 10.12 3.77
C MET A 194 2.15 9.05 4.65
N GLY A 195 1.57 8.05 4.00
CA GLY A 195 1.15 6.82 4.65
C GLY A 195 1.54 5.62 3.80
N ASN A 196 1.87 4.51 4.46
CA ASN A 196 2.35 3.32 3.80
C ASN A 196 1.93 2.03 4.52
N ASP A 197 1.75 1.00 3.71
CA ASP A 197 1.84 -0.39 4.10
C ASP A 197 2.85 -0.98 3.11
N VAL A 198 4.11 -1.11 3.53
CA VAL A 198 5.24 -1.23 2.59
C VAL A 198 5.07 -2.40 1.62
N ILE A 199 4.36 -3.46 2.00
CA ILE A 199 3.97 -4.57 1.12
C ILE A 199 2.56 -5.08 1.48
N ASP A 200 1.58 -4.85 0.59
CA ASP A 200 0.32 -5.60 0.63
C ASP A 200 0.56 -7.03 0.10
N GLY A 201 0.10 -8.02 0.87
CA GLY A 201 0.31 -9.42 0.56
C GLY A 201 1.75 -9.92 0.83
N THR A 202 2.30 -9.65 2.01
CA THR A 202 3.62 -10.18 2.41
C THR A 202 3.75 -11.70 2.25
N THR A 203 2.70 -12.49 2.56
CA THR A 203 2.68 -13.94 2.31
C THR A 203 2.76 -14.26 0.83
N LYS A 204 2.08 -13.47 0.00
CA LYS A 204 2.05 -13.64 -1.45
C LYS A 204 3.43 -13.39 -2.06
N SER A 205 4.12 -12.36 -1.59
CA SER A 205 5.47 -12.01 -2.04
C SER A 205 6.48 -13.16 -1.81
N ILE A 206 6.58 -13.70 -0.60
CA ILE A 206 7.55 -14.78 -0.27
C ILE A 206 7.19 -16.11 -0.94
N LYS A 207 5.92 -16.32 -1.30
CA LYS A 207 5.46 -17.50 -2.04
C LYS A 207 5.53 -17.32 -3.55
N GLY A 208 5.76 -16.11 -4.05
CA GLY A 208 5.75 -15.80 -5.47
C GLY A 208 4.38 -15.97 -6.11
N ILE A 209 3.30 -15.82 -5.34
CA ILE A 209 1.92 -15.89 -5.86
C ILE A 209 1.39 -14.49 -6.15
N HIS A 210 0.39 -14.42 -7.01
CA HIS A 210 -0.11 -13.19 -7.61
C HIS A 210 -0.67 -12.18 -6.59
N SER A 211 -0.70 -10.92 -7.02
CA SER A 211 -1.30 -9.78 -6.34
C SER A 211 -0.62 -9.42 -5.01
N SER A 212 0.73 -9.36 -5.01
CA SER A 212 1.51 -8.65 -3.98
C SER A 212 2.14 -7.39 -4.57
N LEU A 213 2.15 -6.32 -3.79
CA LEU A 213 2.55 -4.99 -4.26
C LEU A 213 3.12 -4.15 -3.12
N THR A 214 3.96 -3.17 -3.44
CA THR A 214 4.40 -2.13 -2.51
C THR A 214 3.42 -0.98 -2.50
N CYS A 215 3.24 -0.28 -1.36
CA CYS A 215 2.16 0.70 -1.24
C CYS A 215 2.60 1.97 -0.50
N LEU A 216 2.31 3.13 -1.09
CA LEU A 216 2.37 4.40 -0.37
C LEU A 216 1.41 5.44 -0.96
N PHE A 217 1.05 6.42 -0.14
CA PHE A 217 0.53 7.70 -0.59
C PHE A 217 1.32 8.86 0.00
N VAL A 218 1.31 9.99 -0.70
CA VAL A 218 1.81 11.29 -0.26
C VAL A 218 0.74 12.33 -0.54
N THR A 219 0.48 13.21 0.43
CA THR A 219 -0.57 14.24 0.36
C THR A 219 -0.12 15.52 1.07
N GLU A 220 -0.59 16.68 0.60
CA GLU A 220 -0.45 17.96 1.32
C GLU A 220 -1.41 18.07 2.51
N ALA A 221 -2.35 17.14 2.60
CA ALA A 221 -3.29 17.11 3.70
C ALA A 221 -2.62 16.62 4.98
N ASN A 222 -2.78 17.35 6.07
CA ASN A 222 -2.34 16.89 7.37
C ASN A 222 -3.16 15.69 7.83
N VAL A 223 -2.50 14.76 8.52
CA VAL A 223 -3.14 13.65 9.22
C VAL A 223 -3.51 14.10 10.64
N LYS A 224 -4.82 14.18 10.94
CA LYS A 224 -5.37 14.61 12.23
C LYS A 224 -5.01 13.66 13.37
N ARG A 225 -5.07 12.36 13.07
CA ARG A 225 -5.00 11.26 14.04
C ARG A 225 -4.21 10.12 13.42
N HIS A 226 -3.17 9.66 14.12
CA HIS A 226 -2.52 8.41 13.77
C HIS A 226 -3.50 7.26 14.00
N LEU A 227 -3.75 6.44 12.98
CA LEU A 227 -4.64 5.28 13.12
C LEU A 227 -3.99 4.24 14.03
N PRO A 228 -4.67 3.80 15.11
CA PRO A 228 -4.14 2.75 15.95
C PRO A 228 -4.05 1.46 15.14
N ASP A 229 -2.99 0.67 15.33
CA ASP A 229 -2.79 -0.57 14.60
C ASP A 229 -3.75 -1.67 15.09
N ILE A 230 -5.01 -1.57 14.65
CA ILE A 230 -6.14 -2.42 15.02
C ILE A 230 -6.92 -2.82 13.75
N TYR A 231 -7.87 -3.76 13.87
CA TYR A 231 -8.76 -4.08 12.76
C TYR A 231 -9.89 -3.06 12.61
N ILE A 232 -10.33 -2.86 11.37
CA ILE A 232 -11.46 -2.01 11.03
C ILE A 232 -12.47 -2.77 10.19
N GLN A 233 -13.73 -2.74 10.62
CA GLN A 233 -14.85 -3.14 9.80
C GLN A 233 -15.20 -2.02 8.82
N ARG A 234 -15.30 -2.31 7.53
CA ARG A 234 -15.44 -1.28 6.49
C ARG A 234 -16.64 -1.47 5.56
N TRP A 235 -17.19 -0.33 5.17
CA TRP A 235 -18.19 -0.17 4.12
C TRP A 235 -17.62 0.77 3.08
N MET A 236 -17.23 0.23 1.92
CA MET A 236 -16.50 0.97 0.90
C MET A 236 -17.19 0.78 -0.45
N SER A 237 -17.17 1.83 -1.26
CA SER A 237 -17.73 1.83 -2.61
C SER A 237 -16.98 2.81 -3.50
N GLY A 238 -16.76 2.44 -4.75
CA GLY A 238 -16.28 3.33 -5.81
C GLY A 238 -17.27 4.44 -6.19
N ALA A 239 -18.55 4.28 -5.85
CA ALA A 239 -19.56 5.34 -5.93
C ALA A 239 -19.82 5.94 -4.55
N TYR A 240 -20.00 7.26 -4.49
CA TYR A 240 -20.41 7.96 -3.29
C TYR A 240 -21.79 7.49 -2.80
N PHE A 241 -21.90 7.19 -1.51
CA PHE A 241 -23.16 6.91 -0.82
C PHE A 241 -23.30 7.81 0.41
N GLU A 242 -24.54 8.06 0.84
CA GLU A 242 -24.80 8.85 2.05
C GLU A 242 -24.33 8.10 3.30
N GLU A 243 -23.73 8.85 4.24
CA GLU A 243 -23.24 8.27 5.48
C GLU A 243 -24.40 7.68 6.30
N PHE A 244 -24.19 6.49 6.85
CA PHE A 244 -25.13 5.82 7.73
C PHE A 244 -24.40 5.27 8.95
N ASN A 245 -25.11 5.07 10.05
CA ASN A 245 -24.53 4.44 11.24
C ASN A 245 -24.50 2.92 11.07
N PRO A 246 -23.32 2.28 10.90
CA PRO A 246 -23.26 0.84 10.67
C PRO A 246 -23.66 0.00 11.88
N ARG A 247 -23.83 0.60 13.07
CA ARG A 247 -24.38 -0.07 14.26
C ARG A 247 -25.90 -0.20 14.22
N GLU A 248 -26.57 0.66 13.46
CA GLU A 248 -28.03 0.73 13.37
C GLU A 248 -28.54 0.27 11.99
N THR A 249 -27.62 -0.01 11.06
CA THR A 249 -27.92 -0.41 9.68
C THR A 249 -27.59 -1.88 9.49
N SER A 250 -28.53 -2.67 8.96
CA SER A 250 -28.25 -4.07 8.65
C SER A 250 -27.30 -4.19 7.45
N LEU A 251 -26.66 -5.35 7.27
CA LEU A 251 -25.83 -5.60 6.08
C LEU A 251 -26.64 -5.52 4.78
N GLN A 252 -27.92 -5.91 4.82
CA GLN A 252 -28.83 -5.79 3.69
C GLN A 252 -29.11 -4.31 3.37
N ASP A 253 -29.50 -3.51 4.35
CA ASP A 253 -29.81 -2.09 4.14
C ASP A 253 -28.57 -1.34 3.63
N ALA A 254 -27.39 -1.64 4.18
CA ALA A 254 -26.13 -1.09 3.71
C ALA A 254 -25.84 -1.46 2.24
N ALA A 255 -26.14 -2.70 1.85
CA ALA A 255 -26.01 -3.15 0.47
C ALA A 255 -27.05 -2.50 -0.46
N GLU A 256 -28.27 -2.24 0.00
CA GLU A 256 -29.27 -1.48 -0.76
C GLU A 256 -28.83 -0.03 -0.98
N ILE A 257 -28.33 0.65 0.06
CA ILE A 257 -27.77 2.00 -0.03
C ILE A 257 -26.64 2.06 -1.08
N ILE A 258 -25.69 1.12 -1.00
CA ILE A 258 -24.54 1.09 -1.92
C ILE A 258 -24.96 0.70 -3.34
N SER A 259 -25.90 -0.24 -3.50
CA SER A 259 -26.45 -0.62 -4.81
C SER A 259 -27.13 0.56 -5.50
N ASN A 260 -27.89 1.35 -4.74
CA ASN A 260 -28.57 2.55 -5.23
C ASN A 260 -27.57 3.64 -5.68
N ALA A 261 -26.45 3.80 -4.98
CA ALA A 261 -25.40 4.75 -5.36
C ALA A 261 -24.81 4.48 -6.76
N TYR A 262 -24.79 3.21 -7.20
CA TYR A 262 -24.39 2.82 -8.54
C TYR A 262 -25.54 2.82 -9.57
N ASN A 263 -26.78 3.10 -9.16
CA ASN A 263 -27.99 2.93 -9.97
C ASN A 263 -28.13 1.50 -10.55
N LEU A 264 -27.73 0.49 -9.78
CA LEU A 264 -27.92 -0.90 -10.20
C LEU A 264 -29.40 -1.25 -10.22
N SER A 265 -29.79 -2.13 -11.15
CA SER A 265 -31.19 -2.59 -11.26
C SER A 265 -31.68 -3.41 -10.07
N GLY A 266 -30.77 -3.87 -9.21
CA GLY A 266 -31.07 -4.69 -8.05
C GLY A 266 -29.81 -5.06 -7.26
N ILE A 267 -30.01 -5.40 -5.98
CA ILE A 267 -28.94 -5.80 -5.05
C ILE A 267 -28.21 -7.08 -5.49
N ASP A 268 -28.85 -7.94 -6.29
CA ASP A 268 -28.25 -9.17 -6.85
C ASP A 268 -27.12 -8.88 -7.87
N LYS A 269 -27.04 -7.64 -8.37
CA LYS A 269 -25.95 -7.18 -9.24
C LYS A 269 -24.74 -6.68 -8.46
N LEU A 270 -24.88 -6.47 -7.16
CA LEU A 270 -23.81 -5.98 -6.31
C LEU A 270 -22.82 -7.11 -5.97
N SER A 271 -21.57 -6.71 -5.76
CA SER A 271 -20.51 -7.56 -5.22
C SER A 271 -19.88 -6.88 -4.02
N ALA A 272 -19.65 -7.61 -2.93
CA ALA A 272 -18.94 -7.15 -1.74
C ALA A 272 -17.71 -8.04 -1.51
N PHE A 273 -16.51 -7.51 -1.68
CA PHE A 273 -15.27 -8.25 -1.48
C PHE A 273 -15.01 -8.58 0.00
N PHE A 274 -14.41 -9.75 0.25
CA PHE A 274 -13.92 -10.16 1.58
C PHE A 274 -12.54 -10.82 1.54
N LEU A 275 -11.78 -10.71 2.63
CA LEU A 275 -10.75 -11.73 2.91
C LEU A 275 -11.39 -13.05 3.35
N ASP A 276 -10.83 -14.18 2.95
CA ASP A 276 -11.29 -15.50 3.39
C ASP A 276 -10.84 -15.78 4.83
N ARG A 277 -11.70 -15.41 5.79
CA ARG A 277 -11.47 -15.53 7.24
C ARG A 277 -12.77 -15.94 7.92
N SER A 278 -12.67 -16.80 8.93
CA SER A 278 -13.85 -17.28 9.70
C SER A 278 -14.73 -16.13 10.21
N ARG A 279 -14.12 -15.04 10.68
CA ARG A 279 -14.83 -13.83 11.14
C ARG A 279 -15.72 -13.16 10.08
N HIS A 280 -15.57 -13.49 8.80
CA HIS A 280 -16.35 -12.88 7.70
C HIS A 280 -17.53 -13.75 7.26
N TYR A 281 -17.56 -15.04 7.59
CA TYR A 281 -18.58 -15.95 7.08
C TYR A 281 -20.01 -15.50 7.42
N PRO A 282 -20.32 -15.02 8.65
CA PRO A 282 -21.67 -14.54 8.95
C PRO A 282 -22.09 -13.34 8.07
N ALA A 283 -21.16 -12.45 7.76
CA ALA A 283 -21.42 -11.31 6.88
C ALA A 283 -21.65 -11.75 5.44
N MET A 284 -20.79 -12.64 4.96
CA MET A 284 -20.87 -13.17 3.61
C MET A 284 -22.17 -13.96 3.42
N ASP A 285 -22.57 -14.80 4.39
CA ASP A 285 -23.81 -15.58 4.37
C ASP A 285 -25.04 -14.66 4.34
N ALA A 286 -25.05 -13.61 5.17
CA ALA A 286 -26.13 -12.63 5.20
C ALA A 286 -26.30 -11.90 3.85
N LEU A 287 -25.20 -11.50 3.23
CA LEU A 287 -25.18 -10.84 1.93
C LEU A 287 -25.55 -11.79 0.78
N ASN A 288 -25.02 -13.02 0.79
CA ASN A 288 -25.36 -14.03 -0.23
C ASN A 288 -26.84 -14.41 -0.17
N LYS A 289 -27.46 -14.45 1.01
CA LYS A 289 -28.90 -14.74 1.17
C LYS A 289 -29.80 -13.74 0.44
N VAL A 290 -29.36 -12.49 0.30
CA VAL A 290 -30.09 -11.43 -0.42
C VAL A 290 -29.59 -11.24 -1.87
N GLY A 291 -28.72 -12.12 -2.36
CA GLY A 291 -28.27 -12.15 -3.76
C GLY A 291 -26.96 -11.43 -4.04
N VAL A 292 -26.35 -10.75 -3.07
CA VAL A 292 -25.05 -10.08 -3.24
C VAL A 292 -23.95 -11.14 -3.43
N SER A 293 -23.09 -10.95 -4.42
CA SER A 293 -21.88 -11.78 -4.55
C SER A 293 -20.81 -11.38 -3.54
N THR A 294 -20.09 -12.36 -3.02
CA THR A 294 -19.01 -12.18 -2.04
C THR A 294 -17.71 -12.80 -2.59
N PRO A 295 -17.10 -12.17 -3.61
CA PRO A 295 -15.80 -12.59 -4.09
C PRO A 295 -14.76 -12.43 -2.98
N PHE A 296 -13.79 -13.35 -2.90
CA PHE A 296 -12.79 -13.32 -1.84
C PHE A 296 -11.36 -13.59 -2.32
N ASP A 297 -10.40 -13.16 -1.51
CA ASP A 297 -8.99 -13.57 -1.60
C ASP A 297 -8.53 -14.08 -0.22
N LYS A 298 -7.52 -14.95 -0.20
CA LYS A 298 -6.94 -15.49 1.04
C LYS A 298 -5.97 -14.51 1.70
N ASP A 299 -5.45 -13.53 0.97
CA ASP A 299 -4.54 -12.52 1.52
C ASP A 299 -4.56 -11.26 0.66
N GLY A 300 -4.26 -10.10 1.23
CA GLY A 300 -4.21 -8.83 0.52
C GLY A 300 -5.59 -8.28 0.13
N ASP A 301 -5.95 -7.19 0.77
CA ASP A 301 -7.26 -6.54 0.63
C ASP A 301 -7.16 -5.09 0.15
N LEU A 302 -5.94 -4.59 -0.03
CA LEU A 302 -5.68 -3.25 -0.53
C LEU A 302 -6.04 -3.14 -2.01
N MET A 303 -5.53 -4.05 -2.85
CA MET A 303 -5.79 -4.02 -4.30
C MET A 303 -7.30 -3.97 -4.64
N PRO A 304 -8.15 -4.85 -4.10
CA PRO A 304 -9.59 -4.76 -4.34
C PRO A 304 -10.20 -3.44 -3.86
N ALA A 305 -9.73 -2.85 -2.75
CA ALA A 305 -10.22 -1.56 -2.26
C ALA A 305 -9.91 -0.39 -3.23
N LEU A 306 -8.75 -0.42 -3.88
CA LEU A 306 -8.31 0.62 -4.82
C LEU A 306 -9.17 0.68 -6.09
N ILE A 307 -9.66 -0.47 -6.54
CA ILE A 307 -10.33 -0.63 -7.84
C ILE A 307 -11.86 -0.78 -7.73
N LEU A 308 -12.44 -0.65 -6.54
CA LEU A 308 -13.89 -0.70 -6.35
C LEU A 308 -14.60 0.24 -7.33
N GLY A 309 -15.59 -0.25 -8.07
CA GLY A 309 -16.34 0.52 -9.05
C GLY A 309 -15.50 1.06 -10.21
N MET A 310 -14.28 0.54 -10.45
CA MET A 310 -13.51 0.92 -11.62
C MET A 310 -14.20 0.41 -12.89
N GLU A 311 -14.54 1.33 -13.78
CA GLU A 311 -15.17 1.01 -15.05
C GLU A 311 -14.30 0.06 -15.88
N GLY A 312 -14.97 -0.88 -16.55
CA GLY A 312 -14.30 -1.84 -17.41
C GLY A 312 -13.79 -3.09 -16.72
N LEU A 313 -13.82 -3.18 -15.39
CA LEU A 313 -13.52 -4.42 -14.66
C LEU A 313 -14.77 -5.28 -14.47
N PHE A 314 -14.71 -6.52 -14.94
CA PHE A 314 -15.82 -7.46 -14.87
C PHE A 314 -15.36 -8.86 -14.47
N PHE A 315 -16.10 -9.50 -13.57
CA PHE A 315 -16.01 -10.92 -13.30
C PHE A 315 -16.50 -11.72 -14.52
N PRO A 316 -16.22 -13.04 -14.59
CA PRO A 316 -16.68 -13.88 -15.69
C PRO A 316 -18.21 -13.91 -15.87
N ASP A 317 -18.97 -13.58 -14.83
CA ASP A 317 -20.43 -13.49 -14.84
C ASP A 317 -20.96 -12.08 -15.17
N GLU A 318 -20.08 -11.20 -15.66
CA GLU A 318 -20.35 -9.82 -16.08
C GLU A 318 -20.70 -8.84 -14.95
N ARG A 319 -20.62 -9.25 -13.67
CA ARG A 319 -20.70 -8.29 -12.54
C ARG A 319 -19.39 -7.52 -12.40
N GLY A 320 -19.48 -6.25 -11.98
CA GLY A 320 -18.32 -5.47 -11.57
C GLY A 320 -17.90 -5.78 -10.13
N LEU A 321 -16.70 -5.36 -9.74
CA LEU A 321 -16.27 -5.33 -8.34
C LEU A 321 -16.66 -3.98 -7.71
N TYR A 322 -17.76 -3.95 -6.95
CA TYR A 322 -18.39 -2.70 -6.54
C TYR A 322 -18.07 -2.21 -5.13
N SER A 323 -18.01 -3.10 -4.14
CA SER A 323 -17.98 -2.68 -2.74
C SER A 323 -17.21 -3.63 -1.81
N MET A 324 -17.07 -3.19 -0.56
CA MET A 324 -16.81 -4.01 0.62
C MET A 324 -17.90 -3.65 1.64
N ILE A 325 -18.56 -4.64 2.24
CA ILE A 325 -19.71 -4.40 3.13
C ILE A 325 -19.57 -5.26 4.37
N GLY A 326 -19.05 -4.67 5.45
CA GLY A 326 -18.82 -5.39 6.69
C GLY A 326 -17.57 -6.27 6.67
N GLU A 327 -16.70 -6.09 5.68
CA GLU A 327 -15.37 -6.70 5.62
C GLU A 327 -14.50 -6.18 6.78
N ILE A 328 -13.65 -7.02 7.37
CA ILE A 328 -12.77 -6.65 8.49
C ILE A 328 -11.29 -6.89 8.13
N GLY A 329 -10.60 -5.79 7.85
CA GLY A 329 -9.18 -5.71 7.48
C GLY A 329 -8.36 -4.85 8.45
N GLY A 330 -7.07 -4.68 8.17
CA GLY A 330 -6.21 -3.80 8.95
C GLY A 330 -6.50 -2.31 8.73
N SER A 331 -6.24 -1.50 9.76
CA SER A 331 -6.50 -0.06 9.74
C SER A 331 -5.53 0.72 8.85
N ALA A 332 -4.27 0.28 8.74
CA ALA A 332 -3.28 0.90 7.84
C ALA A 332 -3.69 0.70 6.37
N GLU A 333 -4.07 -0.52 6.00
CA GLU A 333 -4.56 -0.88 4.67
C GLU A 333 -5.83 -0.08 4.32
N TRP A 334 -6.72 0.12 5.29
CA TRP A 334 -7.87 1.01 5.12
C TRP A 334 -7.44 2.45 4.84
N ALA A 335 -6.52 3.02 5.62
CA ALA A 335 -6.02 4.38 5.39
C ALA A 335 -5.43 4.58 3.99
N VAL A 336 -4.56 3.63 3.59
CA VAL A 336 -3.83 3.66 2.33
C VAL A 336 -4.76 3.48 1.13
N SER A 337 -5.88 2.76 1.28
CA SER A 337 -6.87 2.56 0.21
C SER A 337 -7.98 3.60 0.15
N VAL A 338 -8.41 4.17 1.29
CA VAL A 338 -9.55 5.08 1.32
C VAL A 338 -9.26 6.40 0.62
N LEU A 339 -8.07 6.97 0.83
CA LEU A 339 -7.73 8.25 0.22
C LEU A 339 -7.79 8.20 -1.32
N PRO A 340 -7.12 7.26 -2.01
CA PRO A 340 -7.27 7.13 -3.47
C PRO A 340 -8.67 6.71 -3.90
N LEU A 341 -9.42 5.93 -3.11
CA LEU A 341 -10.82 5.64 -3.42
C LEU A 341 -11.67 6.92 -3.45
N VAL A 342 -11.50 7.80 -2.45
CA VAL A 342 -12.22 9.09 -2.34
C VAL A 342 -11.80 10.05 -3.45
N TRP A 343 -10.51 10.06 -3.84
CA TRP A 343 -10.05 10.83 -5.01
C TRP A 343 -10.76 10.44 -6.29
N ARG A 344 -11.08 9.15 -6.49
CA ARG A 344 -11.87 8.67 -7.63
C ARG A 344 -13.38 8.93 -7.52
N GLY A 345 -13.84 9.52 -6.41
CA GLY A 345 -15.25 9.83 -6.17
C GLY A 345 -16.01 8.78 -5.35
N GLY A 346 -15.30 7.79 -4.79
CA GLY A 346 -15.87 6.80 -3.89
C GLY A 346 -16.10 7.34 -2.47
N GLN A 347 -16.58 6.45 -1.60
CA GLN A 347 -16.85 6.72 -0.19
C GLN A 347 -16.48 5.50 0.66
N ALA A 348 -16.08 5.76 1.91
CA ALA A 348 -15.74 4.74 2.88
C ALA A 348 -16.17 5.11 4.30
N LEU A 349 -16.84 4.18 4.97
CA LEU A 349 -17.07 4.18 6.41
C LEU A 349 -16.24 3.08 7.05
N GLY A 350 -15.63 3.37 8.18
CA GLY A 350 -14.84 2.43 8.96
C GLY A 350 -15.30 2.39 10.41
N MET A 351 -15.28 1.23 11.05
CA MET A 351 -15.56 1.08 12.48
C MET A 351 -14.50 0.19 13.10
N LEU A 352 -13.84 0.68 14.15
CA LEU A 352 -12.82 -0.10 14.84
C LEU A 352 -13.43 -1.40 15.39
N THR A 353 -12.65 -2.48 15.34
CA THR A 353 -13.01 -3.81 15.83
C THR A 353 -11.88 -4.39 16.66
N SER A 354 -12.20 -5.22 17.65
CA SER A 354 -11.19 -5.83 18.52
C SER A 354 -10.37 -6.87 17.75
N HIS A 355 -9.07 -6.64 17.69
CA HIS A 355 -8.09 -7.61 17.20
C HIS A 355 -8.04 -8.84 18.10
N SER A 356 -8.05 -8.63 19.42
CA SER A 356 -7.99 -9.69 20.42
C SER A 356 -9.17 -10.66 20.28
N SER A 357 -10.38 -10.14 20.13
CA SER A 357 -11.58 -10.96 19.94
C SER A 357 -11.57 -11.71 18.61
N LEU A 358 -11.17 -11.03 17.53
CA LEU A 358 -11.21 -11.57 16.16
C LEU A 358 -10.11 -12.57 15.81
N THR A 359 -9.11 -12.73 16.68
CA THR A 359 -7.99 -13.68 16.49
C THR A 359 -8.10 -14.94 17.35
N ARG A 360 -9.15 -15.04 18.19
CA ARG A 360 -9.45 -16.24 18.97
C ARG A 360 -9.76 -17.44 18.09
N LYS A 361 -9.18 -18.58 18.43
CA LYS A 361 -9.32 -19.85 17.68
C LYS A 361 -10.38 -20.78 18.24
N ASP A 362 -10.89 -20.48 19.43
CA ASP A 362 -11.85 -21.27 20.17
C ASP A 362 -13.29 -20.79 20.00
N LEU A 363 -13.51 -19.70 19.24
CA LEU A 363 -14.82 -19.15 18.92
C LEU A 363 -15.30 -19.62 17.54
N SER A 364 -16.62 -19.79 17.40
CA SER A 364 -17.26 -20.02 16.10
C SER A 364 -17.22 -18.75 15.23
N PRO A 365 -17.41 -18.85 13.90
CA PRO A 365 -17.61 -17.69 13.03
C PRO A 365 -18.66 -16.69 13.56
N GLU A 366 -19.79 -17.19 14.04
CA GLU A 366 -20.90 -16.40 14.58
C GLU A 366 -20.50 -15.68 15.87
N ASP A 367 -19.79 -16.36 16.76
CA ASP A 367 -19.28 -15.76 18.01
C ASP A 367 -18.21 -14.71 17.70
N LEU A 368 -17.29 -14.96 16.77
CA LEU A 368 -16.30 -13.97 16.32
C LEU A 368 -16.99 -12.70 15.80
N TRP A 369 -18.03 -12.87 14.98
CA TRP A 369 -18.80 -11.74 14.48
C TRP A 369 -19.50 -10.99 15.62
N LYS A 370 -20.10 -11.68 16.57
CA LYS A 370 -20.78 -11.07 17.72
C LYS A 370 -19.83 -10.32 18.65
N GLU A 371 -18.65 -10.89 18.93
CA GLU A 371 -17.64 -10.34 19.86
C GLU A 371 -16.72 -9.30 19.19
N ARG A 372 -16.89 -8.97 17.90
CA ARG A 372 -15.97 -8.09 17.17
C ARG A 372 -15.82 -6.66 17.72
N PHE A 373 -16.71 -6.21 18.60
CA PHE A 373 -16.61 -4.91 19.29
C PHE A 373 -16.30 -5.04 20.78
N HIS A 374 -15.91 -6.22 21.23
CA HIS A 374 -15.49 -6.47 22.59
C HIS A 374 -13.99 -6.21 22.70
N PHE A 375 -13.63 -4.97 23.05
CA PHE A 375 -12.24 -4.56 23.19
C PHE A 375 -11.67 -4.94 24.56
N THR A 376 -10.39 -5.29 24.60
CA THR A 376 -9.63 -5.43 25.86
C THR A 376 -9.26 -4.04 26.42
N GLU A 377 -8.77 -4.00 27.66
CA GLU A 377 -8.30 -2.75 28.27
C GLU A 377 -7.13 -2.14 27.48
N GLU A 378 -6.21 -2.97 26.99
CA GLU A 378 -5.06 -2.52 26.17
C GLU A 378 -5.53 -1.92 24.84
N GLU A 379 -6.53 -2.53 24.19
CA GLU A 379 -7.11 -1.99 22.96
C GLU A 379 -7.83 -0.66 23.23
N PHE A 380 -8.53 -0.53 24.38
CA PHE A 380 -9.12 0.75 24.77
C PHE A 380 -8.06 1.83 25.00
N MET A 381 -6.94 1.51 25.64
CA MET A 381 -5.82 2.45 25.82
C MET A 381 -5.25 2.87 24.46
N LEU A 382 -4.99 1.92 23.56
CA LEU A 382 -4.49 2.20 22.21
C LEU A 382 -5.42 3.15 21.43
N ILE A 383 -6.73 2.92 21.49
CA ILE A 383 -7.74 3.76 20.83
C ILE A 383 -7.77 5.18 21.42
N GLN A 384 -7.66 5.29 22.75
CA GLN A 384 -7.63 6.57 23.46
C GLN A 384 -6.36 7.38 23.15
N ASP A 385 -5.19 6.73 23.15
CA ASP A 385 -3.90 7.37 22.84
C ASP A 385 -3.87 7.87 21.39
N ALA A 386 -4.47 7.11 20.47
CA ALA A 386 -4.67 7.54 19.08
C ALA A 386 -5.72 8.65 18.91
N ARG A 387 -6.38 9.08 20.00
CA ARG A 387 -7.43 10.11 20.03
C ARG A 387 -8.63 9.76 19.14
N PHE A 388 -8.90 8.48 18.94
CA PHE A 388 -10.14 8.01 18.33
C PHE A 388 -11.22 7.99 19.40
N GLU A 389 -12.02 9.06 19.46
CA GLU A 389 -13.20 9.15 20.32
C GLU A 389 -14.18 8.01 20.01
N ARG A 390 -15.13 7.73 20.92
CA ARG A 390 -16.19 6.73 20.74
C ARG A 390 -17.24 7.18 19.70
N LYS A 391 -16.81 7.56 18.50
CA LYS A 391 -17.68 7.75 17.34
C LYS A 391 -18.15 6.36 16.87
N PRO A 392 -19.42 6.21 16.45
CA PRO A 392 -19.93 4.92 15.97
C PRO A 392 -19.23 4.42 14.70
N TYR A 393 -18.71 5.33 13.88
CA TYR A 393 -17.95 5.05 12.66
C TYR A 393 -17.09 6.26 12.27
N PHE A 394 -16.14 6.05 11.37
CA PHE A 394 -15.18 7.03 10.88
C PHE A 394 -15.25 7.13 9.37
N THR A 395 -14.96 8.32 8.86
CA THR A 395 -14.79 8.64 7.44
C THR A 395 -13.35 9.10 7.21
N ILE A 396 -12.98 9.33 5.95
CA ILE A 396 -11.65 9.91 5.65
C ILE A 396 -11.43 11.27 6.34
N TRP A 397 -12.50 12.04 6.55
CA TRP A 397 -12.44 13.35 7.21
C TRP A 397 -12.13 13.25 8.70
N ASP A 398 -12.27 12.09 9.32
CA ASP A 398 -11.88 11.88 10.71
C ASP A 398 -10.37 11.63 10.87
N ILE A 399 -9.67 11.30 9.77
CA ILE A 399 -8.24 11.00 9.73
C ILE A 399 -7.46 12.13 9.06
N ILE A 400 -8.01 12.76 8.03
CA ILE A 400 -7.34 13.76 7.19
C ILE A 400 -8.11 15.09 7.25
N ASP A 401 -7.38 16.22 7.33
CA ASP A 401 -7.94 17.58 7.33
C ASP A 401 -8.70 17.90 6.04
N ASP A 402 -7.98 17.89 4.92
CA ASP A 402 -8.54 18.11 3.59
C ASP A 402 -8.04 17.02 2.64
N PRO A 403 -8.80 15.91 2.47
CA PRO A 403 -8.45 14.83 1.56
C PRO A 403 -8.19 15.28 0.12
N PHE A 404 -8.62 16.48 -0.28
CA PHE A 404 -8.49 16.99 -1.65
C PHE A 404 -7.43 18.08 -1.82
N ALA A 405 -6.61 18.37 -0.80
CA ALA A 405 -5.57 19.40 -0.85
C ALA A 405 -4.56 19.19 -1.99
N GLY A 406 -4.21 17.92 -2.25
CA GLY A 406 -3.27 17.51 -3.29
C GLY A 406 -2.57 16.23 -2.87
N GLY A 407 -2.46 15.24 -3.77
CA GLY A 407 -1.92 13.94 -3.39
C GLY A 407 -1.73 12.94 -4.52
N ILE A 408 -0.92 11.93 -4.25
CA ILE A 408 -0.71 10.78 -5.12
C ILE A 408 -0.48 9.52 -4.28
N SER A 409 -1.04 8.41 -4.72
CA SER A 409 -0.74 7.08 -4.23
C SER A 409 -0.13 6.24 -5.34
N ALA A 410 0.84 5.41 -5.01
CA ALA A 410 1.52 4.53 -5.96
C ALA A 410 1.65 3.11 -5.40
N PHE A 411 1.49 2.14 -6.30
CA PHE A 411 1.40 0.72 -5.96
C PHE A 411 2.25 -0.11 -6.92
N GLY A 412 3.43 -0.56 -6.48
CA GLY A 412 4.39 -1.27 -7.34
C GLY A 412 4.15 -2.78 -7.33
N ALA A 413 3.87 -3.38 -8.47
CA ALA A 413 3.58 -4.81 -8.57
C ALA A 413 4.84 -5.66 -8.35
N ILE A 414 4.88 -6.43 -7.26
CA ILE A 414 5.95 -7.42 -7.00
C ILE A 414 5.66 -8.70 -7.80
N THR A 415 4.41 -9.15 -7.76
CA THR A 415 3.90 -10.31 -8.52
C THR A 415 2.77 -9.91 -9.46
N ASP A 416 2.54 -10.72 -10.49
CA ASP A 416 1.45 -10.52 -11.46
C ASP A 416 0.11 -10.39 -10.74
N ASN A 417 -0.80 -9.54 -11.24
CA ASN A 417 -2.04 -9.21 -10.55
C ASN A 417 -3.26 -9.95 -11.13
N TYR A 418 -4.16 -10.45 -10.28
CA TYR A 418 -5.42 -11.09 -10.72
C TYR A 418 -6.55 -10.11 -10.98
N PHE A 419 -6.45 -8.89 -10.47
CA PHE A 419 -7.49 -7.88 -10.58
C PHE A 419 -7.33 -7.00 -11.82
N ILE A 420 -6.09 -6.64 -12.17
CA ILE A 420 -5.76 -5.91 -13.39
C ILE A 420 -4.84 -6.80 -14.26
N PRO A 421 -5.35 -7.46 -15.32
CA PRO A 421 -4.61 -8.50 -16.04
C PRO A 421 -3.26 -8.08 -16.66
N PHE A 422 -3.09 -6.80 -16.99
CA PHE A 422 -1.87 -6.25 -17.59
C PHE A 422 -0.95 -5.55 -16.56
N MET A 423 -1.29 -5.63 -15.27
CA MET A 423 -0.42 -5.21 -14.18
C MET A 423 0.51 -6.39 -13.82
N GLU A 424 1.53 -6.54 -14.65
CA GLU A 424 2.56 -7.57 -14.46
C GLU A 424 3.49 -7.20 -13.30
N GLY A 425 3.91 -8.21 -12.55
CA GLY A 425 4.91 -8.06 -11.50
C GLY A 425 6.31 -7.83 -12.08
N VAL A 426 7.30 -7.76 -11.19
CA VAL A 426 8.69 -7.52 -11.59
C VAL A 426 9.19 -8.65 -12.50
N LYS A 427 9.79 -8.30 -13.65
CA LYS A 427 10.47 -9.26 -14.51
C LYS A 427 11.92 -8.84 -14.72
N ALA A 428 12.83 -9.79 -14.60
CA ALA A 428 14.24 -9.60 -14.86
C ALA A 428 14.63 -10.35 -16.13
N ASP A 429 15.33 -9.66 -17.03
CA ASP A 429 15.95 -10.22 -18.22
C ASP A 429 17.47 -10.16 -18.03
N ALA A 430 18.02 -11.23 -17.46
CA ALA A 430 19.45 -11.37 -17.20
C ALA A 430 20.29 -11.33 -18.48
N LYS A 431 19.73 -11.71 -19.65
CA LYS A 431 20.48 -11.70 -20.91
C LYS A 431 20.76 -10.28 -21.39
N ASN A 432 19.82 -9.37 -21.18
CA ASN A 432 19.92 -7.98 -21.61
C ASN A 432 20.19 -7.01 -20.46
N ASN A 433 20.40 -7.50 -19.22
CA ASN A 433 20.54 -6.68 -18.01
C ASN A 433 19.37 -5.69 -17.84
N ARG A 434 18.14 -6.18 -17.92
CA ARG A 434 16.94 -5.34 -17.83
C ARG A 434 16.01 -5.78 -16.73
N ILE A 435 15.31 -4.81 -16.17
CA ILE A 435 14.24 -5.03 -15.19
C ILE A 435 13.00 -4.27 -15.65
N SER A 436 11.84 -4.92 -15.63
CA SER A 436 10.55 -4.27 -15.82
C SER A 436 9.68 -4.37 -14.59
N VAL A 437 8.87 -3.33 -14.36
CA VAL A 437 7.92 -3.23 -13.25
C VAL A 437 6.68 -2.47 -13.71
N THR A 438 5.52 -2.82 -13.16
CA THR A 438 4.29 -2.05 -13.33
C THR A 438 3.91 -1.36 -12.03
N VAL A 439 3.58 -0.07 -12.09
CA VAL A 439 3.07 0.70 -10.97
C VAL A 439 1.65 1.19 -11.27
N LEU A 440 0.69 0.93 -10.39
CA LEU A 440 -0.60 1.60 -10.43
C LEU A 440 -0.49 2.91 -9.64
N ALA A 441 -0.88 4.03 -10.25
CA ALA A 441 -0.88 5.33 -9.61
C ALA A 441 -2.29 5.92 -9.62
N VAL A 442 -2.69 6.52 -8.50
CA VAL A 442 -3.94 7.30 -8.38
C VAL A 442 -3.57 8.66 -7.81
N ASN A 443 -3.93 9.74 -8.51
CA ASN A 443 -3.69 11.09 -8.00
C ASN A 443 -4.98 11.72 -7.44
N SER A 444 -4.83 12.85 -6.77
CA SER A 444 -5.94 13.56 -6.12
C SER A 444 -7.01 14.08 -7.08
N LEU A 445 -6.70 14.17 -8.38
CA LEU A 445 -7.69 14.43 -9.43
C LEU A 445 -8.52 13.20 -9.80
N GLY A 446 -8.32 12.04 -9.16
CA GLY A 446 -9.02 10.79 -9.46
C GLY A 446 -8.51 10.06 -10.70
N VAL A 447 -7.42 10.53 -11.32
CA VAL A 447 -6.82 9.89 -12.49
C VAL A 447 -6.10 8.61 -12.04
N VAL A 448 -6.37 7.51 -12.76
CA VAL A 448 -5.77 6.19 -12.52
C VAL A 448 -4.91 5.79 -13.70
N GLU A 449 -3.65 5.47 -13.45
CA GLU A 449 -2.67 5.13 -14.47
C GLU A 449 -1.88 3.87 -14.08
N CYS A 450 -1.65 2.97 -15.05
CA CYS A 450 -0.63 1.94 -14.94
C CYS A 450 0.64 2.37 -15.69
N TRP A 451 1.73 2.55 -14.95
CA TRP A 451 3.05 2.87 -15.46
C TRP A 451 3.85 1.59 -15.64
N GLN A 452 4.02 1.17 -16.89
CA GLN A 452 4.87 0.04 -17.27
C GLN A 452 6.26 0.59 -17.58
N MET A 453 7.23 0.30 -16.70
CA MET A 453 8.57 0.86 -16.74
C MET A 453 9.57 -0.25 -17.02
N THR A 454 10.59 0.05 -17.83
CA THR A 454 11.74 -0.85 -18.06
C THR A 454 13.01 -0.06 -17.83
N PHE A 455 13.91 -0.62 -17.04
CA PHE A 455 15.20 -0.06 -16.71
C PHE A 455 16.30 -0.93 -17.29
N ASP A 456 17.36 -0.30 -17.81
CA ASP A 456 18.63 -0.97 -18.05
C ASP A 456 19.43 -0.93 -16.73
N CYS A 457 19.99 -2.07 -16.32
CA CYS A 457 21.02 -2.15 -15.29
C CYS A 457 22.36 -1.83 -15.96
N ASN A 458 22.95 -0.68 -15.65
CA ASN A 458 24.05 -0.15 -16.45
C ASN A 458 25.29 -1.07 -16.42
N ARG A 459 25.54 -1.75 -15.29
CA ARG A 459 26.60 -2.75 -15.14
C ARG A 459 26.12 -4.19 -15.30
N SER A 460 25.29 -4.68 -14.38
CA SER A 460 24.67 -6.00 -14.44
C SER A 460 23.45 -6.06 -13.51
N LEU A 461 22.60 -7.07 -13.72
CA LEU A 461 21.45 -7.32 -12.85
C LEU A 461 21.87 -7.57 -11.40
N GLU A 462 22.89 -8.42 -11.18
CA GLU A 462 23.38 -8.79 -9.85
C GLU A 462 23.98 -7.59 -9.13
N HIS A 463 24.65 -6.68 -9.85
CA HIS A 463 25.16 -5.46 -9.26
C HIS A 463 24.03 -4.56 -8.77
N THR A 464 23.03 -4.30 -9.62
CA THR A 464 21.85 -3.52 -9.22
C THR A 464 21.12 -4.15 -8.04
N GLU A 465 20.93 -5.47 -8.06
CA GLU A 465 20.31 -6.20 -6.94
C GLU A 465 21.08 -5.98 -5.63
N SER A 466 22.42 -6.09 -5.65
CA SER A 466 23.25 -5.88 -4.47
C SER A 466 23.11 -4.46 -3.88
N LEU A 467 22.89 -3.45 -4.71
CA LEU A 467 22.70 -2.06 -4.26
C LEU A 467 21.32 -1.84 -3.60
N MET A 468 20.35 -2.73 -3.85
CA MET A 468 19.00 -2.65 -3.30
C MET A 468 18.81 -3.44 -2.00
N ILE A 469 19.75 -4.32 -1.64
CA ILE A 469 19.68 -5.13 -0.41
C ILE A 469 19.76 -4.22 0.81
N SER A 470 18.91 -4.48 1.81
CA SER A 470 18.92 -3.73 3.07
C SER A 470 20.26 -3.92 3.80
N PRO A 471 20.89 -2.84 4.29
CA PRO A 471 22.09 -2.95 5.12
C PRO A 471 21.98 -3.93 6.28
N LYS A 472 20.79 -4.09 6.88
CA LYS A 472 20.60 -5.02 8.00
C LYS A 472 20.88 -6.46 7.60
N GLU A 473 20.55 -6.86 6.38
CA GLU A 473 20.78 -8.24 5.93
C GLU A 473 22.27 -8.57 5.86
N GLU A 474 23.11 -7.59 5.53
CA GLU A 474 24.57 -7.72 5.57
C GLU A 474 25.09 -7.83 7.02
N LEU A 475 24.42 -7.16 7.96
CA LEU A 475 24.79 -7.12 9.37
C LEU A 475 24.23 -8.28 10.20
N ASP A 476 23.14 -8.92 9.77
CA ASP A 476 22.36 -9.93 10.53
C ASP A 476 23.21 -11.16 10.95
N ARG A 477 24.30 -11.42 10.22
CA ARG A 477 25.20 -12.55 10.48
C ARG A 477 26.41 -12.20 11.34
N LEU A 478 26.56 -10.94 11.73
CA LEU A 478 27.71 -10.43 12.46
C LEU A 478 27.38 -10.22 13.93
N SER A 479 28.38 -10.37 14.81
CA SER A 479 28.20 -10.10 16.24
C SER A 479 29.48 -9.55 16.88
N GLY A 480 29.34 -8.89 18.04
CA GLY A 480 30.47 -8.35 18.79
C GLY A 480 31.36 -7.42 17.97
N SER A 481 32.67 -7.64 18.02
CA SER A 481 33.67 -6.79 17.34
C SER A 481 33.59 -6.83 15.81
N GLU A 482 33.06 -7.91 15.22
CA GLU A 482 32.89 -8.01 13.77
C GLU A 482 31.77 -7.08 13.29
N LEU A 483 30.67 -7.02 14.04
CA LEU A 483 29.56 -6.11 13.78
C LEU A 483 30.01 -4.65 13.94
N GLU A 484 30.71 -4.31 15.01
CA GLU A 484 31.24 -2.96 15.24
C GLU A 484 32.17 -2.51 14.11
N LYS A 485 33.04 -3.41 13.63
CA LYS A 485 33.94 -3.12 12.52
C LYS A 485 33.19 -2.91 11.21
N ALA A 486 32.16 -3.71 10.93
CA ALA A 486 31.34 -3.56 9.74
C ALA A 486 30.59 -2.22 9.74
N ILE A 487 29.93 -1.87 10.86
CA ILE A 487 29.28 -0.58 11.04
C ILE A 487 30.29 0.57 10.90
N GLY A 488 31.46 0.45 11.52
CA GLY A 488 32.52 1.45 11.41
C GLY A 488 32.97 1.67 9.95
N GLY A 489 33.06 0.59 9.16
CA GLY A 489 33.32 0.68 7.73
C GLY A 489 32.21 1.35 6.94
N MET A 490 30.95 1.01 7.23
CA MET A 490 29.77 1.63 6.61
C MET A 490 29.70 3.13 6.88
N LEU A 491 30.03 3.57 8.10
CA LEU A 491 29.99 4.98 8.48
C LEU A 491 31.11 5.82 7.82
N GLN A 492 32.17 5.18 7.30
CA GLN A 492 33.24 5.84 6.56
C GLN A 492 32.89 6.05 5.08
N ASP A 493 31.99 5.23 4.53
CA ASP A 493 31.46 5.40 3.18
C ASP A 493 30.22 6.30 3.21
N GLU A 494 30.21 7.37 2.43
CA GLU A 494 29.14 8.38 2.48
C GLU A 494 27.76 7.78 2.13
N GLN A 495 27.72 6.92 1.10
CA GLN A 495 26.49 6.29 0.65
C GLN A 495 25.97 5.30 1.69
N MET A 496 26.82 4.40 2.18
CA MET A 496 26.44 3.41 3.19
C MET A 496 26.08 4.06 4.51
N SER A 497 26.75 5.14 4.92
CA SER A 497 26.40 5.93 6.10
C SER A 497 24.99 6.52 5.99
N LYS A 498 24.63 7.06 4.82
CA LYS A 498 23.28 7.55 4.56
C LYS A 498 22.24 6.42 4.61
N ARG A 499 22.50 5.30 3.93
CA ARG A 499 21.59 4.12 3.95
C ARG A 499 21.41 3.58 5.37
N PHE A 500 22.49 3.51 6.14
CA PHE A 500 22.49 3.08 7.54
C PHE A 500 21.68 4.01 8.45
N ARG A 501 21.71 5.34 8.23
CA ARG A 501 20.85 6.27 8.98
C ARG A 501 19.37 6.10 8.63
N ILE A 502 19.06 5.99 7.34
CA ILE A 502 17.69 5.74 6.87
C ILE A 502 17.13 4.45 7.47
N PHE A 503 17.97 3.42 7.62
CA PHE A 503 17.58 2.17 8.26
C PHE A 503 17.00 2.37 9.68
N PHE A 504 17.59 3.24 10.52
CA PHE A 504 17.02 3.52 11.85
C PHE A 504 15.70 4.30 11.81
N ASN A 505 15.45 5.07 10.76
CA ASN A 505 14.13 5.68 10.55
C ASN A 505 13.05 4.63 10.18
N ASN A 506 13.47 3.42 9.78
CA ASN A 506 12.61 2.34 9.27
C ASN A 506 12.47 1.15 10.25
N GLU A 507 12.94 1.30 11.49
CA GLU A 507 12.65 0.33 12.55
C GLU A 507 12.10 1.05 13.77
N TYR A 508 11.00 0.53 14.33
CA TYR A 508 10.42 0.96 15.59
C TYR A 508 11.35 0.51 16.73
N TYR A 509 12.50 1.17 16.86
CA TYR A 509 13.35 1.02 18.04
C TYR A 509 12.88 2.07 19.07
N PRO A 510 12.34 1.66 20.23
CA PRO A 510 12.08 2.59 21.33
C PRO A 510 13.36 3.24 21.85
#